data_AF-A0A0M4MEZ7-F1
#
_entry.id   AF-A0A0M4MEZ7-F1
#
_cell.length_a   1.000
_cell.length_b   1.000
_cell.length_c   1.000
_cell.angle_alpha   90.00
_cell.angle_beta   90.00
_cell.angle_gamma   90.00
#
_symmetry.space_group_name_H-M   'P 1'
#
loop_
_entity.id
_entity.type
_entity.pdbx_description
1 polymer ?
#
loop_
_entity_poly.entity_id
_entity_poly.type
_entity_poly.pdbx_seq_one_letter_code
_entity_poly.pdbx_strand_id
1 'polypeptide(L)'
;MRLHFNRWKTALAAATLLLTHGLAAAATLPDPHAKLVEQIAGEDMAERTFQSQLDGAFRAALSSDADVQDIEAACPGFIDGMTAANRPILWQAHVEDYRWYREKLGTLFRDKLSKQDAASLSNFFASDLGQKFLATIIAEQRYDNTIAEAMSSEDGQASVESMLKDHRASSVNTLMALEPIDRKAIGNIFTTEQWAIRFGQLQPDIIALMNEMAERDFTAEQDAAMDVAIDSFIEKHLGDCEGF
;
A
#
# COMPACT_ATOMS: atom_id res chain seq x y z
N MET A 1 3.72 16.65 27.38
CA MET A 1 3.53 17.04 25.98
C MET A 1 2.64 15.97 25.34
N ARG A 2 1.31 16.14 25.37
CA ARG A 2 0.37 15.19 24.75
C ARG A 2 0.18 15.65 23.32
N LEU A 3 1.02 15.14 22.42
CA LEU A 3 0.89 15.33 20.98
C LEU A 3 -0.52 14.92 20.54
N HIS A 4 -1.10 15.65 19.57
CA HIS A 4 -2.47 15.50 19.08
C HIS A 4 -2.70 14.18 18.30
N PHE A 5 -2.46 13.03 18.92
CA PHE A 5 -2.62 11.67 18.35
C PHE A 5 -4.09 11.25 18.14
N ASN A 6 -5.07 12.04 18.59
CA ASN A 6 -6.49 11.67 18.58
C ASN A 6 -7.20 11.77 17.21
N ARG A 7 -6.52 12.20 16.14
CA ARG A 7 -7.11 12.32 14.79
C ARG A 7 -7.20 11.00 14.00
N TRP A 8 -6.71 9.88 14.54
CA TRP A 8 -6.41 8.67 13.75
C TRP A 8 -7.35 7.46 13.99
N LYS A 9 -8.51 7.62 14.66
CA LYS A 9 -9.15 6.52 15.43
C LYS A 9 -10.65 6.19 15.17
N THR A 10 -11.23 6.16 13.96
CA THR A 10 -12.70 5.92 13.87
C THR A 10 -13.25 5.09 12.70
N ALA A 11 -13.43 3.76 12.90
CA ALA A 11 -14.69 3.02 12.64
C ALA A 11 -14.63 1.47 12.77
N LEU A 12 -15.38 0.97 13.75
CA LEU A 12 -16.30 -0.19 13.78
C LEU A 12 -15.83 -1.67 13.61
N ALA A 13 -16.25 -2.43 14.62
CA ALA A 13 -16.44 -3.89 14.76
C ALA A 13 -17.42 -4.50 13.71
N ALA A 14 -17.59 -5.80 13.49
CA ALA A 14 -16.90 -7.07 13.75
C ALA A 14 -17.79 -8.19 13.13
N ALA A 15 -17.23 -9.35 12.78
CA ALA A 15 -17.71 -10.70 13.16
C ALA A 15 -17.31 -11.81 12.17
N THR A 16 -17.08 -12.98 12.75
CA THR A 16 -16.21 -14.05 12.25
C THR A 16 -16.98 -15.37 12.05
N LEU A 17 -16.50 -16.14 11.06
CA LEU A 17 -16.61 -17.59 10.80
C LEU A 17 -17.98 -18.27 10.59
N LEU A 18 -17.99 -19.12 9.55
CA LEU A 18 -18.06 -20.57 9.75
C LEU A 18 -17.52 -21.35 8.54
N LEU A 19 -16.61 -22.28 8.83
CA LEU A 19 -16.14 -23.35 7.95
C LEU A 19 -17.29 -24.34 7.65
N THR A 20 -17.25 -25.01 6.49
CA THR A 20 -16.96 -26.45 6.45
C THR A 20 -17.08 -27.11 5.05
N HIS A 21 -16.30 -28.18 4.90
CA HIS A 21 -16.39 -29.34 3.99
C HIS A 21 -15.82 -29.24 2.58
N GLY A 22 -14.70 -29.96 2.42
CA GLY A 22 -14.06 -30.29 1.17
C GLY A 22 -14.84 -31.33 0.35
N LEU A 23 -14.89 -31.06 -0.95
CA LEU A 23 -14.99 -32.04 -2.01
C LEU A 23 -13.70 -31.93 -2.80
N ALA A 24 -13.11 -33.06 -3.17
CA ALA A 24 -11.95 -33.10 -4.07
C ALA A 24 -12.35 -32.44 -5.40
N ALA A 25 -11.92 -31.19 -5.59
CA ALA A 25 -12.23 -30.41 -6.76
C ALA A 25 -11.52 -31.02 -7.97
N ALA A 26 -12.28 -31.31 -9.03
CA ALA A 26 -11.71 -31.35 -10.37
C ALA A 26 -10.83 -30.11 -10.51
N ALA A 27 -9.59 -30.26 -10.99
CA ALA A 27 -8.65 -29.15 -11.13
C ALA A 27 -9.26 -28.10 -12.07
N THR A 28 -10.07 -27.20 -11.52
CA THR A 28 -10.62 -26.06 -12.21
C THR A 28 -9.42 -25.29 -12.71
N LEU A 29 -9.31 -25.17 -14.03
CA LEU A 29 -8.32 -24.27 -14.64
C LEU A 29 -8.42 -22.94 -13.87
N PRO A 30 -7.32 -22.46 -13.27
CA PRO A 30 -7.44 -21.38 -12.30
C PRO A 30 -8.01 -20.15 -13.00
N ASP A 31 -9.02 -19.52 -12.39
CA ASP A 31 -9.72 -18.34 -12.91
C ASP A 31 -8.69 -17.29 -13.36
N PRO A 32 -8.68 -16.86 -14.64
CA PRO A 32 -7.68 -15.91 -15.13
C PRO A 32 -7.69 -14.58 -14.36
N HIS A 33 -8.82 -14.17 -13.79
CA HIS A 33 -8.89 -12.98 -12.94
C HIS A 33 -8.18 -13.21 -11.60
N ALA A 34 -8.39 -14.36 -10.97
CA ALA A 34 -7.69 -14.73 -9.74
C ALA A 34 -6.17 -14.83 -9.98
N LYS A 35 -5.76 -15.42 -11.12
CA LYS A 35 -4.33 -15.41 -11.51
C LYS A 35 -3.78 -14.01 -11.70
N LEU A 36 -4.54 -13.12 -12.35
CA LEU A 36 -4.12 -11.73 -12.51
C LEU A 36 -3.93 -11.04 -11.16
N VAL A 37 -4.88 -11.18 -10.24
CA VAL A 37 -4.74 -10.64 -8.86
C VAL A 37 -3.49 -11.18 -8.20
N GLU A 38 -3.22 -12.48 -8.31
CA GLU A 38 -1.99 -13.07 -7.75
C GLU A 38 -0.72 -12.46 -8.34
N GLN A 39 -0.70 -12.14 -9.64
CA GLN A 39 0.49 -11.55 -10.26
C GLN A 39 0.77 -10.11 -9.83
N ILE A 40 -0.28 -9.32 -9.56
CA ILE A 40 -0.13 -7.88 -9.26
C ILE A 40 -0.23 -7.55 -7.77
N ALA A 41 -0.90 -8.41 -7.01
CA ALA A 41 -1.21 -8.24 -5.60
C ALA A 41 -1.07 -9.56 -4.83
N GLY A 42 -0.11 -10.41 -5.24
CA GLY A 42 0.28 -11.61 -4.52
C GLY A 42 0.95 -11.30 -3.17
N GLU A 43 1.27 -12.34 -2.41
CA GLU A 43 1.90 -12.18 -1.08
C GLU A 43 3.26 -11.45 -1.16
N ASP A 44 4.09 -11.79 -2.16
CA ASP A 44 5.38 -11.12 -2.40
C ASP A 44 5.21 -9.62 -2.71
N MET A 45 4.11 -9.23 -3.36
CA MET A 45 3.81 -7.82 -3.61
C MET A 45 3.34 -7.12 -2.34
N ALA A 46 2.59 -7.80 -1.47
CA ALA A 46 2.15 -7.25 -0.20
C ALA A 46 3.33 -6.78 0.66
N GLU A 47 4.38 -7.60 0.79
CA GLU A 47 5.58 -7.24 1.56
C GLU A 47 6.34 -6.08 0.94
N ARG A 48 6.51 -6.07 -0.39
CA ARG A 48 7.20 -4.98 -1.10
C ARG A 48 6.45 -3.67 -0.98
N THR A 49 5.12 -3.69 -1.16
CA THR A 49 4.27 -2.51 -1.01
C THR A 49 4.31 -2.00 0.42
N PHE A 50 4.24 -2.88 1.42
CA PHE A 50 4.36 -2.48 2.82
C PHE A 50 5.69 -1.79 3.10
N GLN A 51 6.81 -2.37 2.66
CA GLN A 51 8.12 -1.77 2.90
C GLN A 51 8.24 -0.41 2.21
N SER A 52 7.73 -0.27 0.97
CA SER A 52 7.69 1.01 0.25
C SER A 52 6.84 2.05 0.99
N GLN A 53 5.69 1.67 1.55
CA GLN A 53 4.84 2.57 2.34
C GLN A 53 5.47 2.94 3.69
N LEU A 54 6.13 1.99 4.35
CA LEU A 54 6.80 2.24 5.62
C LEU A 54 7.94 3.26 5.45
N ASP A 55 8.79 3.05 4.43
CA ASP A 55 9.94 3.90 4.15
C ASP A 55 9.56 5.22 3.48
N GLY A 56 8.61 5.17 2.54
CA GLY A 56 8.24 6.28 1.69
C GLY A 56 7.11 7.15 2.23
N ALA A 57 6.22 6.59 3.07
CA ALA A 57 5.09 7.33 3.63
C ALA A 57 5.19 7.55 5.13
N PHE A 58 5.22 6.47 5.92
CA PHE A 58 5.20 6.57 7.38
C PHE A 58 6.43 7.33 7.90
N ARG A 59 7.63 6.92 7.46
CA ARG A 59 8.87 7.61 7.82
C ARG A 59 8.90 9.05 7.32
N ALA A 60 8.39 9.33 6.12
CA ALA A 60 8.36 10.67 5.56
C ALA A 60 7.45 11.61 6.37
N ALA A 61 6.29 11.12 6.82
CA ALA A 61 5.38 11.87 7.69
C ALA A 61 6.01 12.19 9.05
N LEU A 62 6.72 11.24 9.68
CA LEU A 62 7.49 11.51 10.89
C LEU A 62 8.60 12.53 10.63
N SER A 63 9.28 12.42 9.48
CA SER A 63 10.39 13.31 9.13
C SER A 63 9.95 14.72 8.75
N SER A 64 8.67 14.95 8.42
CA SER A 64 8.14 16.27 8.07
C SER A 64 7.50 17.00 9.25
N ASP A 65 7.24 16.31 10.37
CA ASP A 65 6.72 16.91 11.59
C ASP A 65 7.82 17.66 12.36
N ALA A 66 7.57 18.93 12.70
CA ALA A 66 8.57 19.79 13.32
C ALA A 66 8.93 19.36 14.75
N ASP A 67 7.95 18.87 15.53
CA ASP A 67 8.20 18.40 16.90
C ASP A 67 9.04 17.11 16.86
N VAL A 68 8.77 16.22 15.89
CA VAL A 68 9.56 15.00 15.68
C VAL A 68 10.97 15.33 15.20
N GLN A 69 11.14 16.34 14.34
CA GLN A 69 12.47 16.82 13.91
C GLN A 69 13.28 17.35 15.10
N ASP A 70 12.67 18.11 16.01
CA ASP A 70 13.34 18.60 17.22
C ASP A 70 13.77 17.44 18.14
N ILE A 71 12.91 16.42 18.28
CA ILE A 71 13.23 15.20 19.03
C ILE A 71 14.37 14.43 18.37
N GLU A 72 14.32 14.21 17.05
CA GLU A 72 15.38 13.51 16.30
C GLU A 72 16.72 14.26 16.38
N ALA A 73 16.70 15.60 16.33
CA ALA A 73 17.91 16.43 16.46
C ALA A 73 18.52 16.35 17.86
N ALA A 74 17.69 16.30 18.91
CA ALA A 74 18.13 16.18 20.29
C ALA A 74 18.46 14.73 20.68
N CYS A 75 17.80 13.76 20.04
CA CYS A 75 17.92 12.34 20.32
C CYS A 75 17.95 11.47 19.04
N PRO A 76 19.12 11.40 18.35
CA PRO A 76 19.24 10.72 17.06
C PRO A 76 18.77 9.25 17.08
N GLY A 77 18.11 8.83 16.00
CA GLY A 77 17.53 7.50 15.85
C GLY A 77 16.11 7.37 16.40
N PHE A 78 15.46 8.47 16.80
CA PHE A 78 14.08 8.47 17.26
C PHE A 78 13.13 7.98 16.15
N ILE A 79 13.26 8.49 14.93
CA ILE A 79 12.40 8.11 13.80
C ILE A 79 12.60 6.62 13.45
N ASP A 80 13.84 6.14 13.45
CA ASP A 80 14.18 4.72 13.21
C ASP A 80 13.55 3.82 14.27
N GLY A 81 13.73 4.18 15.54
CA GLY A 81 13.19 3.43 16.67
C GLY A 81 11.67 3.41 16.70
N MET A 82 11.03 4.55 16.42
CA MET A 82 9.58 4.67 16.32
C MET A 82 9.03 3.80 15.18
N THR A 83 9.66 3.85 14.02
CA THR A 83 9.29 3.02 12.86
C THR A 83 9.44 1.53 13.19
N ALA A 84 10.56 1.14 13.82
CA ALA A 84 10.80 -0.24 14.21
C ALA A 84 9.81 -0.75 15.26
N ALA A 85 9.46 0.09 16.24
CA ALA A 85 8.50 -0.25 17.30
C ALA A 85 7.09 -0.51 16.74
N ASN A 86 6.65 0.28 15.77
CA ASN A 86 5.31 0.18 15.19
C ASN A 86 5.21 -0.85 14.04
N ARG A 87 6.34 -1.19 13.40
CA ARG A 87 6.36 -2.09 12.22
C ARG A 87 5.54 -3.38 12.40
N PRO A 88 5.60 -4.13 13.51
CA PRO A 88 4.83 -5.37 13.65
C PRO A 88 3.32 -5.16 13.59
N ILE A 89 2.84 -4.06 14.18
CA ILE A 89 1.41 -3.71 14.25
C ILE A 89 0.94 -3.22 12.87
N LEU A 90 1.73 -2.33 12.25
CA LEU A 90 1.46 -1.83 10.90
C LEU A 90 1.45 -2.97 9.87
N TRP A 91 2.35 -3.94 9.99
CA TRP A 91 2.38 -5.10 9.10
C TRP A 91 1.13 -5.98 9.27
N GLN A 92 0.69 -6.20 10.50
CA GLN A 92 -0.53 -6.97 10.76
C GLN A 92 -1.75 -6.31 10.12
N ALA A 93 -1.93 -5.01 10.33
CA ALA A 93 -3.02 -4.25 9.72
C ALA A 93 -2.93 -4.29 8.18
N HIS A 94 -1.74 -4.05 7.63
CA HIS A 94 -1.51 -4.13 6.18
C HIS A 94 -1.91 -5.48 5.59
N VAL A 95 -1.55 -6.60 6.23
CA VAL A 95 -1.94 -7.94 5.72
C VAL A 95 -3.46 -8.12 5.68
N GLU A 96 -4.18 -7.61 6.68
CA GLU A 96 -5.64 -7.67 6.75
C GLU A 96 -6.28 -6.80 5.66
N ASP A 97 -5.83 -5.56 5.51
CA ASP A 97 -6.34 -4.62 4.52
C ASP A 97 -5.98 -5.03 3.09
N TYR A 98 -4.79 -5.57 2.89
CA TYR A 98 -4.35 -6.06 1.59
C TYR A 98 -5.15 -7.29 1.15
N ARG A 99 -5.57 -8.15 2.09
CA ARG A 99 -6.50 -9.25 1.79
C ARG A 99 -7.85 -8.70 1.29
N TRP A 100 -8.40 -7.72 1.98
CA TRP A 100 -9.63 -7.04 1.55
C TRP A 100 -9.46 -6.43 0.14
N TYR A 101 -8.35 -5.73 -0.10
CA TYR A 101 -8.05 -5.10 -1.37
C TYR A 101 -7.97 -6.13 -2.51
N ARG A 102 -7.29 -7.26 -2.29
CA ARG A 102 -7.21 -8.37 -3.27
C ARG A 102 -8.58 -8.92 -3.65
N GLU A 103 -9.48 -9.07 -2.68
CA GLU A 103 -10.85 -9.54 -2.94
C GLU A 103 -11.65 -8.53 -3.78
N LYS A 104 -11.54 -7.23 -3.46
CA LYS A 104 -12.18 -6.15 -4.22
C LYS A 104 -11.63 -6.03 -5.62
N LEU A 105 -10.32 -6.13 -5.78
CA LEU A 105 -9.63 -6.10 -7.06
C LEU A 105 -10.04 -7.27 -7.95
N GLY A 106 -10.14 -8.48 -7.38
CA GLY A 106 -10.64 -9.64 -8.10
C GLY A 106 -12.08 -9.49 -8.57
N THR A 107 -12.93 -8.81 -7.79
CA THR A 107 -14.30 -8.49 -8.18
C THR A 107 -14.32 -7.46 -9.31
N LEU A 108 -13.57 -6.36 -9.16
CA LEU A 108 -13.42 -5.34 -10.20
C LEU A 108 -12.97 -5.96 -11.53
N PHE A 109 -11.96 -6.83 -11.51
CA PHE A 109 -11.49 -7.48 -12.73
C PHE A 109 -12.51 -8.41 -13.36
N ARG A 110 -13.26 -9.20 -12.58
CA ARG A 110 -14.33 -10.04 -13.13
C ARG A 110 -15.44 -9.23 -13.78
N ASP A 111 -15.73 -8.05 -13.23
CA ASP A 111 -16.81 -7.19 -13.72
C ASP A 111 -16.39 -6.40 -14.97
N LYS A 112 -15.11 -6.05 -15.09
CA LYS A 112 -14.62 -5.09 -16.09
C LYS A 112 -13.73 -5.70 -17.17
N LEU A 113 -13.13 -6.86 -16.95
CA LEU A 113 -12.26 -7.51 -17.91
C LEU A 113 -12.93 -8.76 -18.47
N SER A 114 -12.68 -9.02 -19.76
CA SER A 114 -12.97 -10.34 -20.31
C SER A 114 -11.98 -11.36 -19.76
N LYS A 115 -12.37 -12.64 -19.72
CA LYS A 115 -11.45 -13.74 -19.36
C LYS A 115 -10.18 -13.75 -20.21
N GLN A 116 -10.30 -13.36 -21.48
CA GLN A 116 -9.16 -13.27 -22.40
C GLN A 116 -8.21 -12.13 -22.01
N ASP A 117 -8.75 -10.95 -21.70
CA ASP A 117 -7.92 -9.82 -21.25
C ASP A 117 -7.22 -10.12 -19.94
N ALA A 118 -7.94 -10.68 -18.97
CA ALA A 118 -7.37 -11.09 -17.68
C ALA A 118 -6.25 -12.13 -17.85
N ALA A 119 -6.43 -13.09 -18.77
CA ALA A 119 -5.39 -14.08 -19.09
C ALA A 119 -4.15 -13.42 -19.73
N SER A 120 -4.34 -12.50 -20.69
CA SER A 120 -3.24 -11.77 -21.34
C SER A 120 -2.47 -10.89 -20.35
N LEU A 121 -3.19 -10.13 -19.51
CA LEU A 121 -2.62 -9.33 -18.42
C LEU A 121 -1.85 -10.22 -17.45
N SER A 122 -2.44 -11.33 -17.02
CA SER A 122 -1.78 -12.27 -16.11
C SER A 122 -0.50 -12.83 -16.72
N ASN A 123 -0.50 -13.18 -18.01
CA ASN A 123 0.72 -13.66 -18.69
C ASN A 123 1.79 -12.58 -18.79
N PHE A 124 1.41 -11.33 -19.08
CA PHE A 124 2.35 -10.21 -19.10
C PHE A 124 2.97 -9.99 -17.73
N PHE A 125 2.16 -9.86 -16.68
CA PHE A 125 2.66 -9.63 -15.33
C PHE A 125 3.42 -10.83 -14.76
N ALA A 126 3.19 -12.05 -15.25
CA ALA A 126 4.01 -13.22 -14.91
C ALA A 126 5.37 -13.27 -15.64
N SER A 127 5.58 -12.45 -16.68
CA SER A 127 6.86 -12.41 -17.42
C SER A 127 7.93 -11.62 -16.68
N ASP A 128 9.21 -11.86 -17.00
CA ASP A 128 10.34 -11.10 -16.44
C ASP A 128 10.18 -9.58 -16.62
N LEU A 129 9.71 -9.15 -17.79
CA LEU A 129 9.47 -7.73 -18.07
C LEU A 129 8.32 -7.17 -17.22
N GLY A 130 7.24 -7.94 -17.04
CA GLY A 130 6.11 -7.54 -16.22
C GLY A 130 6.44 -7.46 -14.73
N GLN A 131 7.19 -8.44 -14.21
CA GLN A 131 7.68 -8.44 -12.83
C GLN A 131 8.68 -7.32 -12.58
N LYS A 132 9.60 -7.06 -13.52
CA LYS A 132 10.49 -5.89 -13.46
C LYS A 132 9.68 -4.59 -13.42
N PHE A 133 8.66 -4.48 -14.25
CA PHE A 133 7.78 -3.31 -14.27
C PHE A 133 7.04 -3.10 -12.94
N LEU A 134 6.44 -4.16 -12.37
CA LEU A 134 5.76 -4.09 -11.06
C LEU A 134 6.73 -3.69 -9.94
N ALA A 135 7.92 -4.29 -9.90
CA ALA A 135 8.94 -3.95 -8.92
C ALA A 135 9.36 -2.47 -9.03
N THR A 136 9.52 -1.95 -10.26
CA THR A 136 9.82 -0.53 -10.48
C THR A 136 8.65 0.37 -10.07
N ILE A 137 7.39 -0.01 -10.32
CA ILE A 137 6.23 0.76 -9.84
C ILE A 137 6.29 0.91 -8.33
N ILE A 138 6.50 -0.18 -7.59
CA ILE A 138 6.55 -0.15 -6.13
C ILE A 138 7.73 0.69 -5.62
N ALA A 139 8.90 0.59 -6.27
CA ALA A 139 10.08 1.36 -5.89
C ALA A 139 9.94 2.86 -6.17
N GLU A 140 9.16 3.25 -7.17
CA GLU A 140 8.96 4.65 -7.59
C GLU A 140 7.64 5.26 -7.09
N GLN A 141 6.93 4.55 -6.21
CA GLN A 141 5.72 5.05 -5.56
C GLN A 141 6.03 6.34 -4.78
N ARG A 142 5.13 7.31 -4.92
CA ARG A 142 5.15 8.60 -4.23
C ARG A 142 3.87 8.74 -3.42
N TYR A 143 3.96 9.45 -2.31
CA TYR A 143 2.85 9.69 -1.39
C TYR A 143 2.80 11.15 -0.91
N ASP A 144 3.57 12.03 -1.55
CA ASP A 144 3.82 13.38 -1.06
C ASP A 144 2.52 14.19 -0.93
N ASN A 145 1.62 14.10 -1.91
CA ASN A 145 0.35 14.84 -1.89
C ASN A 145 -0.63 14.23 -0.88
N THR A 146 -0.72 12.90 -0.85
CA THR A 146 -1.60 12.14 0.05
C THR A 146 -1.24 12.42 1.51
N ILE A 147 0.04 12.33 1.86
CA ILE A 147 0.54 12.60 3.22
C ILE A 147 0.33 14.06 3.59
N ALA A 148 0.67 15.00 2.70
CA ALA A 148 0.51 16.41 2.99
C ALA A 148 -0.97 16.78 3.25
N GLU A 149 -1.91 16.22 2.47
CA GLU A 149 -3.34 16.41 2.70
C GLU A 149 -3.76 15.80 4.04
N ALA A 150 -3.44 14.53 4.29
CA ALA A 150 -3.77 13.83 5.53
C ALA A 150 -3.27 14.58 6.78
N MET A 151 -2.02 15.05 6.77
CA MET A 151 -1.45 15.82 7.88
C MET A 151 -2.15 17.18 8.10
N SER A 152 -2.70 17.77 7.04
CA SER A 152 -3.42 19.04 7.11
C SER A 152 -4.90 18.89 7.44
N SER A 153 -5.48 17.71 7.20
CA SER A 153 -6.90 17.44 7.40
C SER A 153 -7.26 17.35 8.88
N GLU A 154 -8.52 17.68 9.21
CA GLU A 154 -9.01 17.59 10.58
C GLU A 154 -9.19 16.16 11.07
N ASP A 155 -9.51 15.25 10.17
CA ASP A 155 -9.77 13.83 10.39
C ASP A 155 -8.61 12.93 9.96
N GLY A 156 -7.49 13.51 9.50
CA GLY A 156 -6.35 12.73 9.03
C GLY A 156 -6.56 12.04 7.67
N GLN A 157 -7.66 12.32 6.96
CA GLN A 157 -8.00 11.65 5.70
C GLN A 157 -7.37 12.33 4.48
N ALA A 158 -7.13 11.55 3.44
CA ALA A 158 -6.71 12.04 2.14
C ALA A 158 -7.78 11.79 1.06
N SER A 159 -7.84 12.69 0.08
CA SER A 159 -8.76 12.57 -1.03
C SER A 159 -8.22 11.65 -2.13
N VAL A 160 -9.14 11.03 -2.87
CA VAL A 160 -8.83 10.30 -4.11
C VAL A 160 -8.08 11.20 -5.10
N GLU A 161 -8.31 12.51 -5.08
CA GLU A 161 -7.61 13.46 -5.95
C GLU A 161 -6.11 13.53 -5.64
N SER A 162 -5.73 13.58 -4.36
CA SER A 162 -4.31 13.57 -3.96
C SER A 162 -3.64 12.26 -4.30
N MET A 163 -4.31 11.13 -4.06
CA MET A 163 -3.80 9.82 -4.46
C MET A 163 -3.63 9.71 -5.99
N LEU A 164 -4.53 10.30 -6.78
CA LEU A 164 -4.38 10.38 -8.24
C LEU A 164 -3.17 11.22 -8.67
N LYS A 165 -2.86 12.32 -7.97
CA LYS A 165 -1.66 13.14 -8.25
C LYS A 165 -0.39 12.34 -8.00
N ASP A 166 -0.33 11.66 -6.86
CA ASP A 166 0.77 10.78 -6.49
C ASP A 166 0.95 9.61 -7.47
N HIS A 167 -0.14 8.98 -7.89
CA HIS A 167 -0.10 7.89 -8.87
C HIS A 167 0.42 8.37 -10.24
N ARG A 168 0.04 9.58 -10.68
CA ARG A 168 0.57 10.17 -11.93
C ARG A 168 2.06 10.44 -11.84
N ALA A 169 2.53 11.01 -10.72
CA ALA A 169 3.95 11.24 -10.49
C ALA A 169 4.72 9.91 -10.49
N SER A 170 4.22 8.91 -9.76
CA SER A 170 4.78 7.56 -9.70
C SER A 170 4.86 6.90 -11.08
N SER A 171 3.81 7.04 -11.90
CA SER A 171 3.78 6.49 -13.26
C SER A 171 4.86 7.09 -14.17
N VAL A 172 5.08 8.41 -14.08
CA VAL A 172 6.15 9.09 -14.84
C VAL A 172 7.51 8.62 -14.36
N ASN A 173 7.74 8.58 -13.04
CA ASN A 173 9.01 8.15 -12.45
C ASN A 173 9.33 6.69 -12.81
N THR A 174 8.33 5.80 -12.74
CA THR A 174 8.46 4.39 -13.14
C THR A 174 8.99 4.27 -14.56
N LEU A 175 8.39 4.98 -15.53
CA LEU A 175 8.83 4.92 -16.92
C LEU A 175 10.25 5.45 -17.10
N MET A 176 10.65 6.47 -16.33
CA MET A 176 11.99 7.05 -16.39
C MET A 176 13.05 6.16 -15.73
N ALA A 177 12.69 5.42 -14.68
CA ALA A 177 13.57 4.50 -13.96
C ALA A 177 13.84 3.19 -14.73
N LEU A 178 12.97 2.82 -15.67
CA LEU A 178 13.20 1.66 -16.54
C LEU A 178 14.35 1.90 -17.52
N GLU A 179 15.09 0.81 -17.78
CA GLU A 179 16.07 0.75 -18.85
C GLU A 179 15.45 1.13 -20.20
N PRO A 180 16.18 1.81 -21.11
CA PRO A 180 15.61 2.26 -22.39
C PRO A 180 14.99 1.13 -23.22
N ILE A 181 15.57 -0.07 -23.18
CA ILE A 181 15.05 -1.25 -23.89
C ILE A 181 13.72 -1.73 -23.31
N ASP A 182 13.59 -1.77 -21.99
CA ASP A 182 12.40 -2.22 -21.28
C ASP A 182 11.27 -1.19 -21.40
N ARG A 183 11.58 0.10 -21.23
CA ARG A 183 10.63 1.20 -21.47
C ARG A 183 10.06 1.12 -22.89
N LYS A 184 10.89 0.87 -23.89
CA LYS A 184 10.43 0.71 -25.29
C LYS A 184 9.54 -0.53 -25.45
N ALA A 185 9.91 -1.66 -24.85
CA ALA A 185 9.12 -2.89 -24.92
C ALA A 185 7.75 -2.72 -24.27
N ILE A 186 7.70 -2.12 -23.07
CA ILE A 186 6.46 -1.77 -22.36
C ILE A 186 5.65 -0.78 -23.20
N GLY A 187 6.25 0.30 -23.71
CA GLY A 187 5.56 1.26 -24.56
C GLY A 187 4.92 0.61 -25.81
N ASN A 188 5.61 -0.34 -26.44
CA ASN A 188 5.05 -1.11 -27.55
C ASN A 188 3.84 -1.94 -27.09
N ILE A 189 3.97 -2.73 -26.02
CA ILE A 189 2.87 -3.54 -25.48
C ILE A 189 1.64 -2.67 -25.17
N PHE A 190 1.82 -1.55 -24.47
CA PHE A 190 0.72 -0.67 -24.06
C PHE A 190 0.06 0.08 -25.23
N THR A 191 0.69 0.13 -26.40
CA THR A 191 0.14 0.77 -27.60
C THR A 191 -0.45 -0.22 -28.60
N THR A 192 0.03 -1.47 -28.64
CA THR A 192 -0.45 -2.49 -29.58
C THR A 192 -1.51 -3.42 -29.00
N GLU A 193 -1.48 -3.66 -27.70
CA GLU A 193 -2.38 -4.60 -27.05
C GLU A 193 -3.69 -3.96 -26.63
N GLN A 194 -4.82 -4.53 -27.08
CA GLN A 194 -6.16 -4.02 -26.74
C GLN A 194 -6.47 -4.13 -25.24
N TRP A 195 -5.94 -5.15 -24.56
CA TRP A 195 -6.12 -5.30 -23.12
C TRP A 195 -5.46 -4.17 -22.34
N ALA A 196 -4.37 -3.57 -22.85
CA ALA A 196 -3.63 -2.52 -22.14
C ALA A 196 -4.43 -1.22 -22.07
N ILE A 197 -5.14 -0.87 -23.15
CA ILE A 197 -6.06 0.27 -23.19
C ILE A 197 -7.19 0.07 -22.18
N ARG A 198 -7.82 -1.12 -22.17
CA ARG A 198 -8.89 -1.44 -21.22
C ARG A 198 -8.40 -1.43 -19.78
N PHE A 199 -7.23 -1.99 -19.51
CA PHE A 199 -6.62 -1.97 -18.18
C PHE A 199 -6.31 -0.54 -17.72
N GLY A 200 -5.81 0.32 -18.61
CA GLY A 200 -5.60 1.74 -18.34
C GLY A 200 -6.89 2.48 -17.96
N GLN A 201 -8.03 2.08 -18.52
CA GLN A 201 -9.34 2.65 -18.16
C GLN A 201 -9.81 2.24 -16.75
N LEU A 202 -9.26 1.17 -16.16
CA LEU A 202 -9.58 0.74 -14.79
C LEU A 202 -8.80 1.49 -13.72
N GLN A 203 -7.78 2.26 -14.11
CA GLN A 203 -6.91 2.96 -13.16
C GLN A 203 -7.66 3.83 -12.14
N PRO A 204 -8.69 4.63 -12.52
CA PRO A 204 -9.46 5.37 -11.53
C PRO A 204 -10.16 4.48 -10.50
N ASP A 205 -10.74 3.34 -10.92
CA ASP A 205 -11.41 2.40 -10.02
C ASP A 205 -10.41 1.69 -9.10
N ILE A 206 -9.22 1.33 -9.62
CA ILE A 206 -8.13 0.74 -8.82
C ILE A 206 -7.64 1.73 -7.77
N ILE A 207 -7.46 3.01 -8.14
CA ILE A 207 -7.00 4.06 -7.22
C ILE A 207 -8.07 4.35 -6.17
N ALA A 208 -9.36 4.33 -6.54
CA ALA A 208 -10.43 4.44 -5.55
C ALA A 208 -10.39 3.29 -4.53
N LEU A 209 -10.15 2.04 -4.96
CA LEU A 209 -9.97 0.91 -4.04
C LEU A 209 -8.73 1.05 -3.16
N MET A 210 -7.62 1.60 -3.68
CA MET A 210 -6.42 1.88 -2.88
C MET A 210 -6.68 2.97 -1.84
N ASN A 211 -7.46 4.00 -2.17
CA ASN A 211 -7.87 5.03 -1.23
C ASN A 211 -8.79 4.44 -0.16
N GLU A 212 -9.80 3.67 -0.56
CA GLU A 212 -10.66 2.95 0.39
C GLU A 212 -9.87 2.04 1.32
N MET A 213 -8.78 1.42 0.85
CA MET A 213 -7.87 0.62 1.68
C MET A 213 -7.08 1.48 2.67
N ALA A 214 -6.53 2.61 2.20
CA ALA A 214 -5.72 3.51 3.02
C ALA A 214 -6.53 4.22 4.13
N GLU A 215 -7.82 4.42 3.89
CA GLU A 215 -8.77 5.04 4.84
C GLU A 215 -9.42 4.03 5.79
N ARG A 216 -8.96 2.77 5.81
CA ARG A 216 -9.47 1.76 6.75
C ARG A 216 -8.87 2.03 8.12
N ASP A 217 -9.74 2.08 9.12
CA ASP A 217 -9.30 2.23 10.50
C ASP A 217 -8.61 0.99 11.04
N PHE A 218 -7.66 1.23 11.93
CA PHE A 218 -7.16 0.18 12.81
C PHE A 218 -8.30 -0.37 13.67
N THR A 219 -8.23 -1.67 13.95
CA THR A 219 -9.05 -2.26 15.00
C THR A 219 -8.68 -1.67 16.36
N ALA A 220 -9.61 -1.70 17.32
CA ALA A 220 -9.33 -1.22 18.68
C ALA A 220 -8.13 -1.94 19.35
N GLU A 221 -7.87 -3.20 18.97
CA GLU A 221 -6.71 -3.96 19.46
C GLU A 221 -5.40 -3.44 18.84
N GLN A 222 -5.38 -3.19 17.53
CA GLN A 222 -4.23 -2.59 16.84
C GLN A 222 -3.94 -1.18 17.36
N ASP A 223 -4.96 -0.36 17.57
CA ASP A 223 -4.83 0.98 18.16
C ASP A 223 -4.22 0.94 19.56
N ALA A 224 -4.74 0.07 20.44
CA ALA A 224 -4.21 -0.07 21.79
C ALA A 224 -2.77 -0.59 21.78
N ALA A 225 -2.45 -1.52 20.86
CA ALA A 225 -1.09 -2.02 20.70
C ALA A 225 -0.14 -0.92 20.21
N MET A 226 -0.60 -0.04 19.31
CA MET A 226 0.17 1.09 18.79
C MET A 226 0.43 2.12 19.88
N ASP A 227 -0.58 2.49 20.67
CA ASP A 227 -0.43 3.39 21.82
C ASP A 227 0.63 2.84 22.80
N VAL A 228 0.56 1.54 23.15
CA VAL A 228 1.53 0.89 24.05
C VAL A 228 2.94 0.84 23.44
N ALA A 229 3.06 0.54 22.15
CA ALA A 229 4.35 0.48 21.46
C ALA A 229 5.02 1.86 21.41
N ILE A 230 4.25 2.92 21.13
CA ILE A 230 4.70 4.30 21.12
C ILE A 230 5.14 4.74 22.51
N ASP A 231 4.29 4.55 23.53
CA ASP A 231 4.60 4.97 24.90
C ASP A 231 5.85 4.25 25.44
N SER A 232 5.94 2.94 25.23
CA SER A 232 7.10 2.13 25.67
C SER A 232 8.38 2.55 24.94
N PHE A 233 8.28 2.86 23.64
CA PHE A 233 9.42 3.35 22.87
C PHE A 233 9.86 4.72 23.35
N ILE A 234 8.95 5.67 23.53
CA ILE A 234 9.26 7.03 23.99
C ILE A 234 9.91 6.99 25.37
N GLU A 235 9.33 6.27 26.34
CA GLU A 235 9.88 6.16 27.69
C GLU A 235 11.31 5.62 27.67
N LYS A 236 11.56 4.57 26.89
CA LYS A 236 12.89 3.97 26.78
C LYS A 236 13.87 4.86 26.04
N HIS A 237 13.52 5.31 24.83
CA HIS A 237 14.43 6.04 23.94
C HIS A 237 14.83 7.40 24.51
N LEU A 238 13.87 8.13 25.09
CA LEU A 238 14.19 9.40 25.74
C LEU A 238 14.91 9.21 27.07
N GLY A 239 14.62 8.15 27.82
CA GLY A 239 15.35 7.82 29.06
C GLY A 239 16.82 7.44 28.84
N ASP A 240 17.14 6.84 27.69
CA ASP A 240 18.51 6.52 27.29
C ASP A 240 19.24 7.73 26.68
N CYS A 241 18.56 8.86 26.47
CA CYS A 241 19.09 10.05 25.82
C CYS A 241 19.63 11.07 26.83
N GLU A 242 20.94 11.35 26.78
CA GLU A 242 21.54 12.36 27.64
C GLU A 242 21.00 13.76 27.28
N GLY A 243 20.10 14.30 28.11
CA GLY A 243 19.57 15.67 27.94
C GLY A 243 18.05 15.81 27.97
N PHE A 244 17.30 14.71 28.09
CA PHE A 244 15.85 14.69 28.34
C PHE A 244 15.49 14.27 29.77
#